data_AF-A0A349SPB8-F1
#
_entry.id   AF-A0A349SPB8-F1
#
_cell.length_a   1.000
_cell.length_b   1.000
_cell.length_c   1.000
_cell.angle_alpha   90.00
_cell.angle_beta   90.00
_cell.angle_gamma   90.00
#
_symmetry.space_group_name_H-M   'P 1'
#
loop_
_entity.id
_entity.type
_entity.pdbx_description
1 polymer ?
#
loop_
_entity_poly.entity_id
_entity_poly.type
_entity_poly.pdbx_seq_one_letter_code
_entity_poly.pdbx_strand_id
1 'polypeptide(L)'
;FPGNTVAQRAWLKSVFSEIGADHELVYLEVPDEVCLARIEKRRNEQPERAATDTENMFFQVTKYFVEPSADEGFNLTTLKLNV
;
A
#
# COMPACT_ATOMS: atom_id res chain seq x y z
N PHE A 1 6.03 5.06 5.34
CA PHE A 1 5.01 5.20 4.27
C PHE A 1 3.68 5.56 4.92
N PRO A 2 3.01 6.65 4.49
CA PRO A 2 1.67 6.98 4.98
C PRO A 2 0.62 6.07 4.32
N GLY A 3 -0.46 5.76 5.02
CA GLY A 3 -1.63 5.03 4.50
C GLY A 3 -1.67 3.52 4.81
N ASN A 4 -0.68 3.00 5.53
CA ASN A 4 -0.63 1.57 5.90
C ASN A 4 -1.62 1.25 7.03
N THR A 5 -1.87 2.18 7.94
CA THR A 5 -2.80 2.00 9.06
C THR A 5 -4.07 2.82 8.87
N VAL A 6 -5.16 2.38 9.52
CA VAL A 6 -6.43 3.14 9.58
C VAL A 6 -6.21 4.57 10.09
N ALA A 7 -5.38 4.75 11.13
CA ALA A 7 -5.09 6.08 11.68
C ALA A 7 -4.38 7.01 10.68
N GLN A 8 -3.45 6.47 9.88
CA GLN A 8 -2.78 7.24 8.83
C GLN A 8 -3.75 7.63 7.72
N ARG A 9 -4.66 6.73 7.34
CA ARG A 9 -5.71 7.02 6.35
C ARG A 9 -6.73 8.04 6.89
N ALA A 10 -7.12 7.95 8.15
CA ALA A 10 -7.97 8.97 8.79
C ALA A 10 -7.35 10.37 8.75
N TRP A 11 -6.03 10.47 8.98
CA TRP A 11 -5.31 11.73 8.81
C TRP A 11 -5.31 12.20 7.34
N LEU A 12 -5.00 11.32 6.37
CA LEU A 12 -5.09 11.67 4.94
C LEU A 12 -6.49 12.17 4.54
N LYS A 13 -7.54 11.55 5.09
CA LYS A 13 -8.92 11.96 4.89
C LYS A 13 -9.19 13.38 5.36
N SER A 14 -8.65 13.77 6.52
CA SER A 14 -8.82 15.13 7.04
C SER A 14 -8.28 16.20 6.10
N VAL A 15 -7.21 15.91 5.36
CA VAL A 15 -6.57 16.87 4.44
C VAL A 15 -7.49 17.25 3.28
N PHE A 16 -8.06 16.27 2.56
CA PHE A 16 -8.95 16.57 1.44
C PHE A 16 -10.36 16.98 1.89
N SER A 17 -10.79 16.51 3.07
CA SER A 17 -12.11 16.87 3.61
C SER A 17 -12.20 18.36 3.99
N GLU A 18 -11.09 18.99 4.37
CA GLU A 18 -11.05 20.41 4.73
C GLU A 18 -11.52 21.33 3.59
N ILE A 19 -11.22 20.96 2.35
CA ILE A 19 -11.58 21.73 1.14
C ILE A 19 -12.67 21.06 0.30
N GLY A 20 -13.20 19.91 0.76
CA GLY A 20 -14.16 19.12 0.01
C GLY A 20 -13.63 18.63 -1.34
N ALA A 21 -12.34 18.32 -1.43
CA ALA A 21 -11.73 17.82 -2.67
C ALA A 21 -12.14 16.37 -2.95
N ASP A 22 -12.34 16.07 -4.23
CA ASP A 22 -12.57 14.69 -4.69
C ASP A 22 -11.39 13.79 -4.30
N HIS A 23 -11.68 12.55 -3.95
CA HIS A 23 -10.70 11.56 -3.52
C HIS A 23 -11.02 10.17 -4.07
N GLU A 24 -9.97 9.36 -4.24
CA GLU A 24 -10.06 7.94 -4.57
C GLU A 24 -8.97 7.20 -3.78
N LEU A 25 -9.33 6.06 -3.20
CA LEU A 25 -8.41 5.12 -2.57
C LEU A 25 -8.35 3.85 -3.41
N VAL A 26 -7.21 3.62 -4.06
CA VAL A 26 -7.00 2.39 -4.85
C VAL A 26 -6.27 1.36 -4.00
N TYR A 27 -6.97 0.26 -3.68
CA TYR A 27 -6.39 -0.89 -3.00
C TYR A 27 -6.00 -1.96 -4.02
N LEU A 28 -4.75 -2.42 -3.93
CA LEU A 28 -4.27 -3.54 -4.74
C LEU A 28 -4.35 -4.81 -3.89
N GLU A 29 -5.34 -5.66 -4.17
CA GLU A 29 -5.48 -6.98 -3.55
C GLU A 29 -4.59 -7.96 -4.29
N VAL A 30 -3.34 -8.07 -3.82
CA VAL A 30 -2.27 -8.82 -4.49
C VAL A 30 -1.63 -9.76 -3.47
N PRO A 31 -1.49 -11.05 -3.78
CA PRO A 31 -0.83 -11.98 -2.88
C PRO A 31 0.63 -11.59 -2.59
N ASP A 32 1.10 -11.91 -1.39
CA ASP A 32 2.46 -11.61 -0.93
C ASP A 32 3.51 -12.22 -1.86
N GLU A 33 3.29 -13.43 -2.39
CA GLU A 33 4.21 -14.10 -3.31
C GLU A 33 4.44 -13.31 -4.60
N VAL A 34 3.41 -12.64 -5.11
CA VAL A 34 3.52 -11.78 -6.30
C VAL A 34 4.29 -10.50 -5.95
N CYS A 35 4.05 -9.94 -4.77
CA CYS A 35 4.77 -8.77 -4.29
C CYS A 35 6.26 -9.06 -4.11
N LEU A 36 6.60 -10.18 -3.47
CA LEU A 36 7.97 -10.64 -3.25
C LEU A 36 8.70 -10.90 -4.57
N ALA A 37 8.07 -11.58 -5.54
CA ALA A 37 8.67 -11.81 -6.85
C ALA A 37 9.00 -10.48 -7.59
N ARG A 38 8.12 -9.47 -7.46
CA ARG A 38 8.36 -8.14 -8.03
C ARG A 38 9.47 -7.38 -7.30
N ILE A 39 9.56 -7.51 -5.98
CA ILE A 39 10.63 -6.92 -5.17
C ILE A 39 11.98 -7.55 -5.56
N GLU A 40 12.05 -8.87 -5.70
CA GLU A 40 13.25 -9.57 -6.14
C GLU A 40 13.71 -9.12 -7.53
N LYS A 41 12.77 -9.04 -8.48
CA LYS A 41 13.05 -8.51 -9.82
C LYS A 41 13.60 -7.08 -9.75
N ARG A 42 12.95 -6.20 -8.99
CA ARG A 42 13.38 -4.80 -8.82
C ARG A 42 14.76 -4.71 -8.18
N ARG A 43 15.05 -5.54 -7.17
CA ARG A 43 16.38 -5.62 -6.53
C ARG A 43 17.49 -5.95 -7.53
N ASN A 44 17.22 -6.84 -8.49
CA ASN A 44 18.20 -7.22 -9.51
C ASN A 44 18.38 -6.13 -10.56
N GLU A 45 17.31 -5.43 -10.94
CA GLU A 45 17.33 -4.35 -11.93
C GLU A 45 17.86 -3.02 -11.37
N GLN A 46 17.76 -2.80 -10.05
CA GLN A 46 18.12 -1.56 -9.35
C GLN A 46 19.04 -1.87 -8.16
N PRO A 47 20.36 -2.04 -8.39
CA PRO A 47 21.33 -2.44 -7.36
C PRO A 47 21.35 -1.53 -6.12
N GLU A 48 21.04 -0.25 -6.27
CA GLU A 48 20.94 0.73 -5.18
C GLU A 48 19.83 0.39 -4.17
N ARG A 49 18.84 -0.41 -4.58
CA ARG A 49 17.74 -0.86 -3.73
C ARG A 49 18.01 -2.20 -3.07
N ALA A 50 19.11 -2.88 -3.39
CA ALA A 50 19.36 -4.24 -2.93
C ALA A 50 19.41 -4.40 -1.39
N ALA A 51 19.73 -3.32 -0.66
CA ALA A 51 19.73 -3.29 0.79
C ALA A 51 18.33 -3.16 1.41
N THR A 52 17.35 -2.60 0.69
CA THR A 52 15.99 -2.34 1.18
C THR A 52 14.96 -3.29 0.55
N ASP A 53 15.16 -3.72 -0.68
CA ASP A 53 14.29 -4.66 -1.39
C ASP A 53 14.61 -6.11 -0.98
N THR A 54 14.38 -6.41 0.30
CA THR A 54 14.57 -7.75 0.88
C THR A 54 13.25 -8.30 1.41
N GLU A 55 13.11 -9.62 1.44
CA GLU A 55 11.96 -10.30 2.04
C GLU A 55 11.74 -9.89 3.50
N ASN A 56 12.83 -9.80 4.28
CA ASN A 56 12.73 -9.34 5.67
C ASN A 56 12.16 -7.91 5.73
N MET A 57 12.65 -6.98 4.91
CA MET A 57 12.11 -5.62 4.87
C MET A 57 10.63 -5.60 4.48
N PHE A 58 10.23 -6.39 3.48
CA PHE A 58 8.82 -6.53 3.09
C PHE A 58 7.97 -6.92 4.31
N PHE A 59 8.29 -8.02 4.99
CA PHE A 59 7.51 -8.45 6.15
C PHE A 59 7.60 -7.48 7.34
N GLN A 60 8.72 -6.78 7.57
CA GLN A 60 8.78 -5.76 8.61
C GLN A 60 7.80 -4.61 8.34
N VAL A 61 7.66 -4.20 7.08
CA VAL A 61 6.75 -3.10 6.69
C VAL A 61 5.30 -3.57 6.67
N THR A 62 5.02 -4.77 6.14
CA THR A 62 3.67 -5.33 6.00
C THR A 62 3.01 -5.61 7.35
N LYS A 63 3.76 -5.83 8.44
CA LYS A 63 3.22 -5.96 9.81
C LYS A 63 2.29 -4.82 10.24
N TYR A 64 2.49 -3.62 9.69
CA TYR A 64 1.70 -2.45 10.03
C TYR A 64 0.57 -2.20 9.04
N PHE A 65 0.51 -2.95 7.95
CA PHE A 65 -0.51 -2.78 6.93
C PHE A 65 -1.84 -3.37 7.40
N VAL A 66 -2.90 -2.59 7.22
CA VAL A 66 -4.29 -3.00 7.40
C VAL A 66 -5.03 -2.68 6.12
N GLU A 67 -5.69 -3.68 5.54
CA GLU A 67 -6.53 -3.50 4.35
C GLU A 67 -7.56 -2.38 4.57
N PRO A 68 -7.83 -1.56 3.55
CA PRO A 68 -8.85 -0.54 3.68
C PRO A 68 -10.25 -1.13 3.70
N SER A 69 -11.14 -0.54 4.48
CA SER A 69 -12.55 -0.90 4.52
C SER A 69 -13.45 0.25 4.08
N ALA A 70 -14.67 -0.09 3.67
CA ALA A 70 -15.69 0.90 3.31
C ALA A 70 -16.05 1.84 4.48
N ASP A 71 -15.90 1.38 5.73
CA ASP A 71 -16.20 2.18 6.93
C ASP A 71 -15.26 3.38 7.09
N GLU A 72 -14.11 3.38 6.43
CA GLU A 72 -13.20 4.52 6.42
C GLU A 72 -13.73 5.69 5.57
N GLY A 73 -14.77 5.45 4.75
CA GLY A 73 -15.48 6.45 3.97
C GLY A 73 -14.63 7.09 2.86
N PHE A 74 -13.76 6.30 2.24
CA PHE A 74 -13.12 6.64 0.99
C PHE A 74 -13.98 6.18 -0.19
N ASN A 75 -13.84 6.83 -1.35
CA ASN A 75 -14.22 6.20 -2.61
C ASN A 75 -13.17 5.11 -2.88
N LEU A 76 -13.54 3.84 -2.65
CA LEU A 76 -12.60 2.72 -2.64
C LEU A 76 -12.74 1.89 -3.92
N THR A 77 -11.66 1.83 -4.69
CA THR A 77 -11.51 0.90 -5.82
C THR A 77 -10.56 -0.20 -5.43
N THR A 78 -11.03 -1.45 -5.44
CA THR A 78 -10.17 -2.63 -5.25
C THR A 78 -9.80 -3.24 -6.59
N LEU A 79 -8.50 -3.33 -6.86
CA LEU A 79 -7.96 -3.98 -8.05
C LEU A 79 -7.38 -5.34 -7.66
N LYS A 80 -7.95 -6.40 -8.25
CA LYS A 80 -7.43 -7.76 -8.13
C LYS A 80 -6.54 -8.04 -9.33
N LEU A 81 -5.36 -8.58 -9.07
CA LEU A 81 -4.52 -9.10 -10.15
C LEU A 81 -5.06 -10.46 -10.57
N ASN A 82 -5.42 -10.58 -11.85
CA ASN A 82 -5.60 -11.88 -12.50
C ASN A 82 -4.19 -12.43 -12.72
N VAL A 83 -3.72 -13.24 -11.77
CA VAL A 83 -2.43 -13.93 -11.84
C VAL A 83 -2.61 -15.23 -12.64
#